data_AF-A0A7Y0CCL6-F1
#
_entry.id   AF-A0A7Y0CCL6-F1
#
_cell.length_a   1.000
_cell.length_b   1.000
_cell.length_c   1.000
_cell.angle_alpha   90.00
_cell.angle_beta   90.00
_cell.angle_gamma   90.00
#
_symmetry.space_group_name_H-M   'P 1'
#
loop_
_entity.id
_entity.type
_entity.pdbx_description
1 polymer ?
#
loop_
_entity_poly.entity_id
_entity_poly.type
_entity_poly.pdbx_seq_one_letter_code
_entity_poly.pdbx_strand_id
1 'polypeptide(L)'
;MRKISAAMFLALNFSMATQAAQLVDLVQVAPVIPYATGAESAAPAVNHDCHWNTQVVQALIKESKGRVQLAAQDLGAFEGRKLILFASSSAEAGTASETAPKWLAVTGQLLDKNTLIGDFKLRQEITKGSLQDSKILKEMSGDLGDGMAQWLEEPMRGVSVAPAMPALNKDSVDDEVLKNCPWNTFIPKYLAENTRGQVNIGARDIHNLNERKLLLTVVESRIAGGGVYSGGKWIDLTGQLIENGNDIGSFEASRHTIKGWSGCGAAKNLSEEIGEDIAKWLKKPSMNAKLGDAS
;
A
#
# COMPACT_ATOMS: atom_id res chain seq x y z
N MET A 1 54.06 63.81 -12.28
CA MET A 1 53.49 62.62 -11.62
C MET A 1 52.14 62.32 -12.27
N ARG A 2 52.06 61.30 -13.13
CA ARG A 2 50.82 60.87 -13.81
C ARG A 2 50.34 59.59 -13.12
N LYS A 3 49.10 59.62 -12.60
CA LYS A 3 48.46 58.46 -11.96
C LYS A 3 47.93 57.51 -13.05
N ILE A 4 48.31 56.25 -12.96
CA ILE A 4 47.83 55.15 -13.80
C ILE A 4 46.58 54.59 -13.12
N SER A 5 45.43 54.63 -13.80
CA SER A 5 44.21 53.92 -13.39
C SER A 5 44.31 52.46 -13.83
N ALA A 6 44.35 51.55 -12.87
CA ALA A 6 44.24 50.11 -13.09
C ALA A 6 42.75 49.74 -13.18
N ALA A 7 42.30 49.32 -14.36
CA ALA A 7 41.00 48.69 -14.55
C ALA A 7 41.10 47.21 -14.15
N MET A 8 40.48 46.87 -13.01
CA MET A 8 40.41 45.51 -12.49
C MET A 8 39.23 44.78 -13.15
N PHE A 9 39.51 44.00 -14.19
CA PHE A 9 38.55 43.07 -14.77
C PHE A 9 38.42 41.85 -13.85
N LEU A 10 37.33 41.80 -13.09
CA LEU A 10 36.93 40.61 -12.34
C LEU A 10 36.30 39.61 -13.33
N ALA A 11 37.05 38.59 -13.74
CA ALA A 11 36.51 37.45 -14.47
C ALA A 11 35.72 36.56 -13.50
N LEU A 12 34.39 36.70 -13.52
CA LEU A 12 33.45 35.76 -12.89
C LEU A 12 33.53 34.42 -13.65
N ASN A 13 34.37 33.50 -13.15
CA ASN A 13 34.29 32.09 -13.50
C ASN A 13 33.00 31.52 -12.92
N PHE A 14 31.90 31.60 -13.67
CA PHE A 14 30.74 30.75 -13.44
C PHE A 14 31.16 29.32 -13.77
N SER A 15 31.53 28.54 -12.74
CA SER A 15 31.54 27.09 -12.84
C SER A 15 30.15 26.66 -13.28
N MET A 16 30.00 26.33 -14.56
CA MET A 16 28.96 25.43 -15.03
C MET A 16 29.24 24.07 -14.39
N ALA A 17 28.89 23.94 -13.11
CA ALA A 17 28.72 22.64 -12.49
C ALA A 17 27.66 21.96 -13.34
N THR A 18 28.12 20.96 -14.09
CA THR A 18 27.31 20.01 -14.84
C THR A 18 26.17 19.57 -13.92
N GLN A 19 24.98 20.11 -14.17
CA GLN A 19 23.74 19.40 -13.88
C GLN A 19 23.78 18.16 -14.77
N ALA A 20 24.57 17.17 -14.39
CA ALA A 20 24.30 15.79 -14.78
C ALA A 20 22.92 15.55 -14.19
N ALA A 21 21.92 15.80 -15.02
CA ALA A 21 20.53 15.66 -14.71
C ALA A 21 20.39 14.33 -13.99
N GLN A 22 19.90 14.39 -12.76
CA GLN A 22 19.16 13.26 -12.22
C GLN A 22 18.13 12.96 -13.28
N LEU A 23 18.45 12.00 -14.16
CA LEU A 23 17.52 11.49 -15.13
C LEU A 23 16.51 10.79 -14.23
N VAL A 24 15.52 11.58 -13.80
CA VAL A 24 14.43 11.13 -12.94
C VAL A 24 13.96 9.87 -13.61
N ASP A 25 14.10 8.74 -12.91
CA ASP A 25 13.89 7.44 -13.49
C ASP A 25 12.46 7.31 -14.01
N LEU A 26 12.31 7.65 -15.27
CA LEU A 26 11.04 7.94 -15.88
C LEU A 26 10.34 6.61 -16.15
N VAL A 27 9.19 6.43 -15.52
CA VAL A 27 8.41 5.21 -15.60
C VAL A 27 7.51 5.28 -16.82
N GLN A 28 7.65 4.32 -17.73
CA GLN A 28 6.74 4.17 -18.86
C GLN A 28 5.49 3.39 -18.45
N VAL A 29 4.33 3.84 -18.90
CA VAL A 29 3.05 3.14 -18.72
C VAL A 29 2.29 3.07 -20.05
N ALA A 30 1.52 1.99 -20.24
CA ALA A 30 0.65 1.87 -21.40
C ALA A 30 -0.50 2.90 -21.29
N PRO A 31 -1.01 3.42 -22.42
CA PRO A 31 -2.08 4.43 -22.41
C PRO A 31 -3.43 3.90 -21.91
N VAL A 32 -3.61 2.58 -21.91
CA VAL A 32 -4.85 1.91 -21.51
C VAL A 32 -4.50 0.71 -20.64
N ILE A 33 -5.19 0.56 -19.51
CA ILE A 33 -5.02 -0.61 -18.64
C ILE A 33 -5.81 -1.79 -19.22
N PRO A 34 -5.16 -2.91 -19.56
CA PRO A 34 -5.85 -4.13 -19.97
C PRO A 34 -6.59 -4.76 -18.79
N TYR A 35 -7.70 -5.43 -19.05
CA TYR A 35 -8.37 -6.25 -18.05
C TYR A 35 -7.57 -7.54 -17.80
N ALA A 36 -7.48 -7.95 -16.53
CA ALA A 36 -6.90 -9.23 -16.18
C ALA A 36 -7.71 -10.37 -16.82
N THR A 37 -7.02 -11.32 -17.47
CA THR A 37 -7.66 -12.47 -18.10
C THR A 37 -8.44 -13.27 -17.05
N GLY A 38 -9.73 -13.53 -17.31
CA GLY A 38 -10.59 -14.29 -16.40
C GLY A 38 -11.07 -13.51 -15.17
N ALA A 39 -10.71 -12.23 -15.01
CA ALA A 39 -11.41 -11.38 -14.05
C ALA A 39 -12.87 -11.25 -14.48
N GLU A 40 -13.78 -11.19 -13.51
CA GLU A 40 -15.16 -10.74 -13.72
C GLU A 40 -15.08 -9.31 -14.26
N SER A 41 -14.92 -9.15 -15.58
CA SER A 41 -14.91 -7.84 -16.18
C SER A 41 -16.29 -7.25 -15.91
N ALA A 42 -16.34 -6.05 -15.31
CA ALA A 42 -17.55 -5.26 -15.35
C ALA A 42 -18.06 -5.32 -16.78
N ALA A 43 -19.35 -5.62 -16.93
CA ALA A 43 -19.99 -5.87 -18.21
C ALA A 43 -19.42 -4.90 -19.26
N PRO A 44 -19.06 -5.34 -20.49
CA PRO A 44 -18.39 -4.52 -21.51
C PRO A 44 -18.91 -3.07 -21.65
N ALA A 45 -20.19 -2.84 -21.32
CA ALA A 45 -20.83 -1.54 -21.15
C ALA A 45 -20.07 -0.52 -20.26
N VAL A 46 -19.58 -0.93 -19.08
CA VAL A 46 -18.89 0.00 -18.14
C VAL A 46 -17.60 0.57 -18.76
N ASN A 47 -16.89 -0.25 -19.53
CA ASN A 47 -15.68 0.20 -20.21
C ASN A 47 -15.98 1.07 -21.44
N HIS A 48 -16.99 0.67 -22.21
CA HIS A 48 -17.35 1.33 -23.47
C HIS A 48 -17.74 2.80 -23.25
N ASP A 49 -18.53 3.09 -22.21
CA ASP A 49 -19.15 4.41 -22.08
C ASP A 49 -18.28 5.41 -21.30
N CYS A 50 -17.36 4.93 -20.45
CA CYS A 50 -16.66 5.79 -19.49
C CYS A 50 -15.12 5.79 -19.66
N HIS A 51 -14.52 4.83 -20.35
CA HIS A 51 -13.06 4.74 -20.55
C HIS A 51 -12.23 4.88 -19.24
N TRP A 52 -12.74 4.38 -18.12
CA TRP A 52 -12.14 4.59 -16.79
C TRP A 52 -10.69 4.08 -16.72
N ASN A 53 -10.38 3.00 -17.43
CA ASN A 53 -9.03 2.42 -17.51
C ASN A 53 -8.01 3.38 -18.14
N THR A 54 -8.42 4.21 -19.10
CA THR A 54 -7.61 5.30 -19.64
C THR A 54 -7.54 6.47 -18.65
N GLN A 55 -8.66 6.80 -17.99
CA GLN A 55 -8.71 7.90 -17.01
C GLN A 55 -7.77 7.66 -15.83
N VAL A 56 -7.65 6.41 -15.36
CA VAL A 56 -6.70 6.02 -14.31
C VAL A 56 -5.26 6.32 -14.72
N VAL A 57 -4.87 6.00 -15.96
CA VAL A 57 -3.51 6.29 -16.47
C VAL A 57 -3.27 7.80 -16.56
N GLN A 58 -4.27 8.55 -17.03
CA GLN A 58 -4.18 10.01 -17.10
C GLN A 58 -4.03 10.65 -15.71
N ALA A 59 -4.81 10.17 -14.73
CA ALA A 59 -4.71 10.61 -13.35
C ALA A 59 -3.32 10.28 -12.77
N LEU A 60 -2.82 9.06 -12.97
CA LEU A 60 -1.47 8.66 -12.57
C LEU A 60 -0.40 9.60 -13.14
N ILE A 61 -0.41 9.87 -14.45
CA ILE A 61 0.57 10.76 -15.09
C ILE A 61 0.52 12.15 -14.44
N LYS A 62 -0.70 12.71 -14.28
CA LYS A 62 -0.91 14.01 -13.66
C LYS A 62 -0.36 14.07 -12.23
N GLU A 63 -0.72 13.10 -11.38
CA GLU A 63 -0.33 13.09 -9.96
C GLU A 63 1.14 12.68 -9.75
N SER A 64 1.76 12.01 -10.72
CA SER A 64 3.17 11.59 -10.64
C SER A 64 4.19 12.74 -10.67
N LYS A 65 3.75 13.97 -11.01
CA LYS A 65 4.60 15.17 -11.15
C LYS A 65 5.76 14.97 -12.14
N GLY A 66 5.48 14.28 -13.25
CA GLY A 66 6.45 14.04 -14.33
C GLY A 66 7.31 12.79 -14.17
N ARG A 67 7.06 11.95 -13.15
CA ARG A 67 7.75 10.65 -12.98
C ARG A 67 7.21 9.55 -13.87
N VAL A 68 5.98 9.69 -14.37
CA VAL A 68 5.34 8.72 -15.26
C VAL A 68 5.04 9.39 -16.60
N GLN A 69 5.30 8.66 -17.69
CA GLN A 69 4.89 9.06 -19.03
C GLN A 69 4.32 7.89 -19.83
N LEU A 70 3.62 8.22 -20.91
CA LEU A 70 3.11 7.23 -21.84
C LEU A 70 4.25 6.59 -22.63
N ALA A 71 4.19 5.27 -22.75
CA ALA A 71 5.09 4.51 -23.58
C ALA A 71 4.91 4.87 -25.07
N ALA A 72 5.99 5.30 -25.72
CA ALA A 72 6.02 5.53 -27.17
C ALA A 72 6.05 4.22 -27.99
N GLN A 73 6.37 3.11 -27.33
CA GLN A 73 6.53 1.79 -27.90
C GLN A 73 5.89 0.74 -26.99
N ASP A 74 5.82 -0.50 -27.46
CA ASP A 74 5.39 -1.63 -26.63
C ASP A 74 6.26 -1.73 -25.37
N LEU A 75 5.61 -1.80 -24.19
CA LEU A 75 6.27 -1.99 -22.91
C LEU A 75 7.06 -3.30 -22.86
N GLY A 76 6.69 -4.32 -23.64
CA GLY A 76 7.42 -5.58 -23.75
C GLY A 76 8.85 -5.38 -24.24
N ALA A 77 9.05 -4.47 -25.21
CA ALA A 77 10.35 -4.15 -25.79
C ALA A 77 11.10 -3.02 -25.04
N PHE A 78 10.47 -2.39 -24.05
CA PHE A 78 11.10 -1.32 -23.28
C PHE A 78 12.04 -1.87 -22.21
N GLU A 79 13.31 -1.47 -22.25
CA GLU A 79 14.38 -1.94 -21.35
C GLU A 79 14.52 -1.09 -20.07
N GLY A 80 13.92 0.11 -20.02
CA GLY A 80 13.95 0.97 -18.83
C GLY A 80 12.87 0.63 -17.80
N ARG A 81 12.60 1.56 -16.88
CA ARG A 81 11.53 1.38 -15.89
C ARG A 81 10.15 1.42 -16.52
N LYS A 82 9.37 0.39 -16.28
CA LYS A 82 7.99 0.27 -16.79
C LYS A 82 7.04 -0.17 -15.70
N LEU A 83 5.85 0.41 -15.72
CA LEU A 83 4.74 0.02 -14.88
C LEU A 83 3.72 -0.73 -15.74
N ILE A 84 3.60 -2.03 -15.48
CA ILE A 84 2.59 -2.89 -16.09
C ILE A 84 1.38 -2.88 -15.18
N LEU A 85 0.21 -2.54 -15.72
CA LEU A 85 -1.04 -2.42 -14.99
C LEU A 85 -2.05 -3.45 -15.49
N PHE A 86 -2.89 -3.96 -14.59
CA PHE A 86 -4.06 -4.76 -14.93
C PHE A 86 -5.27 -4.29 -14.16
N ALA A 87 -6.39 -4.19 -14.86
CA ALA A 87 -7.68 -3.81 -14.31
C ALA A 87 -8.44 -5.06 -13.88
N SER A 88 -9.05 -4.96 -12.70
CA SER A 88 -10.12 -5.83 -12.26
C SER A 88 -11.25 -4.98 -11.69
N SER A 89 -12.46 -5.46 -11.74
CA SER A 89 -13.63 -4.74 -11.26
C SER A 89 -14.63 -5.76 -10.79
N SER A 90 -15.57 -5.36 -9.95
CA SER A 90 -16.83 -6.09 -9.83
C SER A 90 -17.96 -5.12 -10.06
N ALA A 91 -18.67 -5.33 -11.15
CA ALA A 91 -20.04 -4.91 -11.29
C ALA A 91 -20.83 -6.21 -11.29
N GLU A 92 -21.67 -6.46 -10.27
CA GLU A 92 -22.51 -7.66 -10.27
C GLU A 92 -23.29 -7.73 -11.58
N ALA A 93 -22.96 -8.74 -12.38
CA ALA A 93 -23.64 -9.02 -13.62
C ALA A 93 -25.00 -9.65 -13.28
N GLY A 94 -26.02 -8.81 -13.15
CA GLY A 94 -27.41 -9.22 -13.09
C GLY A 94 -27.97 -9.37 -11.67
N THR A 95 -29.05 -8.63 -11.41
CA THR A 95 -30.07 -8.86 -10.37
C THR A 95 -29.73 -8.66 -8.89
N ALA A 96 -28.49 -8.37 -8.50
CA ALA A 96 -28.16 -8.20 -7.09
C ALA A 96 -28.26 -6.74 -6.62
N SER A 97 -28.79 -6.60 -5.40
CA SER A 97 -29.26 -5.40 -4.70
C SER A 97 -28.55 -4.07 -5.04
N GLU A 98 -29.30 -2.96 -5.10
CA GLU A 98 -28.74 -1.59 -5.13
C GLU A 98 -27.73 -1.32 -4.00
N THR A 99 -27.74 -2.15 -2.94
CA THR A 99 -26.90 -2.04 -1.76
C THR A 99 -25.60 -2.85 -1.81
N ALA A 100 -25.36 -3.66 -2.85
CA ALA A 100 -24.12 -4.43 -2.93
C ALA A 100 -22.92 -3.51 -3.19
N PRO A 101 -21.77 -3.74 -2.53
CA PRO A 101 -20.58 -2.93 -2.72
C PRO A 101 -20.03 -3.11 -4.13
N LYS A 102 -19.78 -1.98 -4.80
CA LYS A 102 -19.21 -1.95 -6.17
C LYS A 102 -17.78 -1.49 -6.07
N TRP A 103 -16.87 -2.11 -6.82
CA TRP A 103 -15.46 -1.79 -6.71
C TRP A 103 -14.71 -1.83 -8.03
N LEU A 104 -13.66 -1.00 -8.09
CA LEU A 104 -12.62 -1.04 -9.10
C LEU A 104 -11.31 -1.41 -8.41
N ALA A 105 -10.48 -2.20 -9.07
CA ALA A 105 -9.15 -2.49 -8.58
C ALA A 105 -8.12 -2.50 -9.71
N VAL A 106 -6.93 -2.02 -9.39
CA VAL A 106 -5.78 -2.01 -10.29
C VAL A 106 -4.65 -2.74 -9.60
N THR A 107 -4.12 -3.76 -10.26
CA THR A 107 -2.86 -4.36 -9.89
C THR A 107 -1.75 -3.77 -10.75
N GLY A 108 -0.58 -3.56 -10.17
CA GLY A 108 0.56 -3.01 -10.88
C GLY A 108 1.85 -3.74 -10.54
N GLN A 109 2.74 -3.81 -11.52
CA GLN A 109 4.10 -4.32 -11.39
C GLN A 109 5.07 -3.29 -11.97
N LEU A 110 5.95 -2.76 -11.12
CA LEU A 110 7.04 -1.90 -11.55
C LEU A 110 8.27 -2.76 -11.78
N LEU A 111 8.77 -2.70 -13.01
CA LEU A 111 9.98 -3.41 -13.42
C LEU A 111 11.07 -2.41 -13.77
N ASP A 112 12.31 -2.75 -13.44
CA ASP A 112 13.52 -2.08 -13.93
C ASP A 112 14.39 -3.13 -14.61
N LYS A 113 14.66 -2.98 -15.92
CA LYS A 113 15.40 -3.98 -16.73
C LYS A 113 14.84 -5.40 -16.56
N ASN A 114 13.52 -5.54 -16.61
CA ASN A 114 12.77 -6.78 -16.37
C ASN A 114 12.91 -7.40 -14.97
N THR A 115 13.53 -6.70 -14.02
CA THR A 115 13.54 -7.10 -12.60
C THR A 115 12.35 -6.46 -11.90
N LEU A 116 11.53 -7.26 -11.23
CA LEU A 116 10.43 -6.74 -10.41
C LEU A 116 11.00 -5.97 -9.21
N ILE A 117 10.74 -4.66 -9.16
CA ILE A 117 11.17 -3.80 -8.06
C ILE A 117 10.04 -3.51 -7.07
N GLY A 118 8.79 -3.61 -7.52
CA GLY A 118 7.62 -3.51 -6.65
C GLY A 118 6.34 -3.91 -7.35
N ASP A 119 5.33 -4.22 -6.55
CA ASP A 119 3.99 -4.53 -7.01
C ASP A 119 2.96 -4.03 -5.99
N PHE A 120 1.73 -3.81 -6.46
CA PHE A 120 0.63 -3.35 -5.61
C PHE A 120 -0.71 -3.87 -6.09
N LYS A 121 -1.70 -3.79 -5.21
CA LYS A 121 -3.12 -3.94 -5.54
C LYS A 121 -3.91 -2.84 -4.86
N LEU A 122 -4.37 -1.87 -5.65
CA LEU A 122 -5.23 -0.80 -5.17
C LEU A 122 -6.68 -1.13 -5.48
N ARG A 123 -7.58 -0.81 -4.55
CA ARG A 123 -9.03 -1.00 -4.69
C ARG A 123 -9.76 0.25 -4.22
N GLN A 124 -10.73 0.68 -5.01
CA GLN A 124 -11.72 1.69 -4.62
C GLN A 124 -13.09 1.05 -4.58
N GLU A 125 -13.88 1.38 -3.56
CA GLU A 125 -15.20 0.83 -3.32
C GLU A 125 -16.21 1.93 -3.07
N ILE A 126 -17.41 1.77 -3.62
CA ILE A 126 -18.56 2.63 -3.36
C ILE A 126 -19.72 1.80 -2.81
N THR A 127 -20.44 2.40 -1.87
CA THR A 127 -21.65 1.82 -1.26
C THR A 127 -22.94 2.43 -1.82
N LYS A 128 -22.84 3.55 -2.55
CA LYS A 128 -23.95 4.26 -3.19
C LYS A 128 -23.56 4.68 -4.60
N GLY A 129 -24.55 4.74 -5.49
CA GLY A 129 -24.35 5.12 -6.89
C GLY A 129 -24.10 3.93 -7.81
N SER A 130 -23.76 4.20 -9.07
CA SER A 130 -23.59 3.20 -10.12
C SER A 130 -22.23 3.33 -10.77
N LEU A 131 -21.59 2.20 -11.10
CA LEU A 131 -20.39 2.21 -11.96
C LEU A 131 -20.72 2.58 -13.41
N GLN A 132 -21.99 2.75 -13.78
CA GLN A 132 -22.37 3.36 -15.06
C GLN A 132 -22.35 4.90 -15.02
N ASP A 133 -22.24 5.49 -13.83
CA ASP A 133 -22.09 6.94 -13.69
C ASP A 133 -20.63 7.32 -13.95
N SER A 134 -20.37 7.95 -15.09
CA SER A 134 -19.04 8.40 -15.49
C SER A 134 -18.40 9.36 -14.49
N LYS A 135 -19.20 10.10 -13.71
CA LYS A 135 -18.68 11.00 -12.68
C LYS A 135 -18.08 10.20 -11.53
N ILE A 136 -18.80 9.19 -11.03
CA ILE A 136 -18.32 8.31 -9.95
C ILE A 136 -17.06 7.56 -10.41
N LEU A 137 -17.08 7.00 -11.63
CA LEU A 137 -15.91 6.32 -12.18
C LEU A 137 -14.71 7.25 -12.31
N LYS A 138 -14.91 8.51 -12.70
CA LYS A 138 -13.85 9.51 -12.80
C LYS A 138 -13.24 9.84 -11.45
N GLU A 139 -14.06 9.98 -10.42
CA GLU A 139 -13.60 10.19 -9.03
C GLU A 139 -12.76 8.99 -8.57
N MET A 140 -13.30 7.76 -8.68
CA MET A 140 -12.57 6.53 -8.33
C MET A 140 -11.27 6.38 -9.14
N SER A 141 -11.27 6.75 -10.42
CA SER A 141 -10.09 6.70 -11.28
C SER A 141 -9.03 7.71 -10.85
N GLY A 142 -9.46 8.89 -10.39
CA GLY A 142 -8.60 9.90 -9.78
C GLY A 142 -7.91 9.36 -8.53
N ASP A 143 -8.68 8.78 -7.62
CA ASP A 143 -8.16 8.22 -6.36
C ASP A 143 -7.19 7.04 -6.60
N LEU A 144 -7.49 6.18 -7.59
CA LEU A 144 -6.56 5.13 -8.01
C LEU A 144 -5.27 5.71 -8.61
N GLY A 145 -5.39 6.74 -9.46
CA GLY A 145 -4.25 7.44 -10.06
C GLY A 145 -3.32 8.06 -9.02
N ASP A 146 -3.89 8.77 -8.04
CA ASP A 146 -3.16 9.37 -6.91
C ASP A 146 -2.49 8.28 -6.06
N GLY A 147 -3.21 7.22 -5.68
CA GLY A 147 -2.67 6.11 -4.91
C GLY A 147 -1.44 5.46 -5.58
N MET A 148 -1.49 5.26 -6.90
CA MET A 148 -0.35 4.74 -7.67
C MET A 148 0.82 5.75 -7.74
N ALA A 149 0.54 7.04 -7.93
CA ALA A 149 1.57 8.07 -7.98
C ALA A 149 2.32 8.19 -6.64
N GLN A 150 1.59 8.09 -5.53
CA GLN A 150 2.16 8.03 -4.19
C GLN A 150 2.97 6.75 -3.97
N TRP A 151 2.46 5.59 -4.41
CA TRP A 151 3.19 4.33 -4.34
C TRP A 151 4.54 4.38 -5.07
N LEU A 152 4.61 5.07 -6.22
CA LEU A 152 5.85 5.27 -6.97
C LEU A 152 6.90 6.13 -6.24
N GLU A 153 6.56 6.81 -5.14
CA GLU A 153 7.55 7.52 -4.31
C GLU A 153 8.45 6.55 -3.55
N GLU A 154 7.87 5.45 -3.07
CA GLU A 154 8.55 4.43 -2.29
C GLU A 154 8.03 3.04 -2.71
N PRO A 155 8.37 2.58 -3.92
CA PRO A 155 7.87 1.29 -4.40
C PRO A 155 8.45 0.16 -3.56
N MET A 156 7.59 -0.69 -3.05
CA MET A 156 7.97 -1.96 -2.44
C MET A 156 7.18 -3.11 -3.04
N ARG A 157 7.75 -4.31 -2.95
CA ARG A 157 7.07 -5.54 -3.34
C ARG A 157 5.89 -5.81 -2.42
N GLY A 158 4.79 -6.27 -3.00
CA GLY A 158 3.57 -6.61 -2.29
C GLY A 158 3.83 -7.67 -1.23
N VAL A 159 3.04 -7.63 -0.16
CA VAL A 159 3.17 -8.55 0.98
C VAL A 159 1.80 -9.12 1.31
N SER A 160 1.67 -10.43 1.37
CA SER A 160 0.44 -11.08 1.82
C SER A 160 0.44 -11.30 3.33
N VAL A 161 -0.69 -10.98 3.97
CA VAL A 161 -0.91 -11.19 5.40
C VAL A 161 -2.20 -11.99 5.61
N ALA A 162 -2.25 -12.81 6.65
CA ALA A 162 -3.46 -13.55 7.00
C ALA A 162 -4.56 -12.57 7.46
N PRO A 163 -5.85 -12.87 7.21
CA PRO A 163 -6.96 -12.02 7.62
C PRO A 163 -7.15 -11.94 9.14
N ALA A 164 -6.59 -12.90 9.87
CA ALA A 164 -6.63 -12.96 11.31
C ALA A 164 -5.30 -13.49 11.84
N MET A 165 -4.79 -12.88 12.90
CA MET A 165 -3.55 -13.31 13.54
C MET A 165 -3.83 -14.49 14.49
N PRO A 166 -2.99 -15.54 14.47
CA PRO A 166 -2.98 -16.55 15.52
C PRO A 166 -2.40 -16.00 16.83
N ALA A 167 -2.90 -16.52 17.95
CA ALA A 167 -2.28 -16.35 19.26
C ALA A 167 -1.27 -17.48 19.51
N LEU A 168 -0.14 -17.15 20.14
CA LEU A 168 0.92 -18.10 20.44
C LEU A 168 0.45 -19.19 21.42
N ASN A 169 -0.35 -18.83 22.41
CA ASN A 169 -1.00 -19.75 23.33
C ASN A 169 -2.44 -19.31 23.62
N LYS A 170 -3.25 -20.21 24.20
CA LYS A 170 -4.67 -19.93 24.51
C LYS A 170 -4.85 -18.87 25.60
N ASP A 171 -3.86 -18.72 26.46
CA ASP A 171 -3.89 -17.81 27.62
C ASP A 171 -3.44 -16.39 27.24
N SER A 172 -2.79 -16.21 26.08
CA SER A 172 -2.41 -14.92 25.50
C SER A 172 -3.62 -14.00 25.23
N VAL A 173 -4.84 -14.55 25.27
CA VAL A 173 -6.10 -13.89 24.93
C VAL A 173 -7.22 -14.36 25.87
N ASP A 174 -7.02 -14.26 27.19
CA ASP A 174 -8.06 -14.66 28.16
C ASP A 174 -9.07 -13.54 28.51
N ASP A 175 -8.99 -12.39 27.85
CA ASP A 175 -9.91 -11.28 28.14
C ASP A 175 -11.30 -11.52 27.53
N GLU A 176 -12.34 -11.57 28.37
CA GLU A 176 -13.73 -11.68 27.94
C GLU A 176 -14.13 -10.58 26.96
N VAL A 177 -13.52 -9.39 27.06
CA VAL A 177 -13.74 -8.30 26.12
C VAL A 177 -13.25 -8.66 24.72
N LEU A 178 -12.14 -9.40 24.61
CA LEU A 178 -11.58 -9.82 23.33
C LEU A 178 -12.38 -10.96 22.69
N LYS A 179 -13.14 -11.75 23.45
CA LYS A 179 -14.03 -12.79 22.91
C LYS A 179 -15.14 -12.22 22.02
N ASN A 180 -15.61 -11.01 22.35
CA ASN A 180 -16.66 -10.32 21.59
C ASN A 180 -16.09 -9.28 20.61
N CYS A 181 -14.77 -9.24 20.43
CA CYS A 181 -14.07 -8.29 19.59
C CYS A 181 -13.33 -9.01 18.45
N PRO A 182 -13.45 -8.60 17.18
CA PRO A 182 -12.63 -9.17 16.10
C PRO A 182 -11.21 -8.57 16.10
N TRP A 183 -10.61 -8.43 17.28
CA TRP A 183 -9.37 -7.68 17.50
C TRP A 183 -8.19 -8.22 16.69
N ASN A 184 -8.12 -9.55 16.50
CA ASN A 184 -7.08 -10.21 15.75
C ASN A 184 -7.14 -9.94 14.23
N THR A 185 -8.18 -9.25 13.76
CA THR A 185 -8.32 -8.78 12.37
C THR A 185 -7.94 -7.31 12.19
N PHE A 186 -7.82 -6.54 13.28
CA PHE A 186 -7.57 -5.10 13.20
C PHE A 186 -6.17 -4.79 12.67
N ILE A 187 -5.12 -5.49 13.14
CA ILE A 187 -3.75 -5.23 12.67
C ILE A 187 -3.60 -5.52 11.17
N PRO A 188 -4.01 -6.69 10.63
CA PRO A 188 -4.00 -6.90 9.17
C PRO A 188 -4.75 -5.82 8.40
N LYS A 189 -5.91 -5.39 8.90
CA LYS A 189 -6.71 -4.32 8.30
C LYS A 189 -5.94 -2.99 8.26
N TYR A 190 -5.48 -2.51 9.41
CA TYR A 190 -4.76 -1.24 9.49
C TYR A 190 -3.43 -1.27 8.74
N LEU A 191 -2.76 -2.43 8.71
CA LEU A 191 -1.56 -2.61 7.91
C LEU A 191 -1.86 -2.45 6.41
N ALA A 192 -2.96 -3.02 5.90
CA ALA A 192 -3.38 -2.83 4.52
C ALA A 192 -3.74 -1.36 4.20
N GLU A 193 -4.42 -0.68 5.13
CA GLU A 193 -4.75 0.75 5.02
C GLU A 193 -3.48 1.62 5.01
N ASN A 194 -2.56 1.40 5.94
CA ASN A 194 -1.33 2.18 6.11
C ASN A 194 -0.28 1.93 5.03
N THR A 195 -0.37 0.81 4.30
CA THR A 195 0.53 0.46 3.19
C THR A 195 -0.09 0.73 1.81
N ARG A 196 -1.30 1.32 1.77
CA ARG A 196 -1.96 1.76 0.53
C ARG A 196 -1.96 0.67 -0.55
N GLY A 197 -2.39 -0.54 -0.19
CA GLY A 197 -2.52 -1.66 -1.14
C GLY A 197 -1.22 -2.40 -1.48
N GLN A 198 -0.11 -2.10 -0.81
CA GLN A 198 1.08 -2.95 -0.86
C GLN A 198 0.91 -4.20 0.01
N VAL A 199 0.09 -4.14 1.07
CA VAL A 199 -0.27 -5.33 1.85
C VAL A 199 -1.63 -5.85 1.40
N ASN A 200 -1.65 -7.11 0.97
CA ASN A 200 -2.84 -7.83 0.60
C ASN A 200 -3.28 -8.74 1.74
N ILE A 201 -4.54 -8.61 2.15
CA ILE A 201 -5.13 -9.56 3.09
C ILE A 201 -5.52 -10.81 2.29
N GLY A 202 -4.75 -11.87 2.46
CA GLY A 202 -4.84 -13.10 1.68
C GLY A 202 -5.87 -14.11 2.19
N ALA A 203 -5.80 -15.32 1.63
CA ALA A 203 -6.56 -16.46 2.14
C ALA A 203 -6.13 -16.84 3.57
N ARG A 204 -6.95 -17.62 4.27
CA ARG A 204 -6.67 -18.02 5.67
C ARG A 204 -5.35 -18.78 5.83
N ASP A 205 -4.92 -19.51 4.81
CA ASP A 205 -3.65 -20.21 4.80
C ASP A 205 -2.64 -19.49 3.90
N ILE A 206 -1.84 -18.61 4.50
CA ILE A 206 -0.74 -17.95 3.81
C ILE A 206 0.57 -18.76 3.86
N HIS A 207 0.64 -19.84 4.65
CA HIS A 207 1.88 -20.59 4.85
C HIS A 207 2.34 -21.26 3.57
N ASN A 208 1.41 -21.68 2.71
CA ASN A 208 1.69 -22.34 1.44
C ASN A 208 1.83 -21.38 0.25
N LEU A 209 1.74 -20.06 0.48
CA LEU A 209 1.93 -19.09 -0.59
C LEU A 209 3.42 -18.96 -0.91
N ASN A 210 3.74 -19.02 -2.20
CA ASN A 210 5.10 -18.83 -2.72
C ASN A 210 5.47 -17.34 -2.89
N GLU A 211 4.54 -16.43 -2.62
CA GLU A 211 4.77 -14.99 -2.66
C GLU A 211 5.36 -14.46 -1.34
N ARG A 212 5.79 -13.19 -1.38
CA ARG A 212 6.29 -12.50 -0.19
C ARG A 212 5.14 -12.36 0.82
N LYS A 213 5.36 -12.84 2.05
CA LYS A 213 4.31 -12.91 3.07
C LYS A 213 4.82 -12.47 4.43
N LEU A 214 3.94 -11.88 5.22
CA LEU A 214 4.19 -11.48 6.60
C LEU A 214 3.38 -12.37 7.54
N LEU A 215 4.09 -13.20 8.31
CA LEU A 215 3.50 -13.96 9.40
C LEU A 215 3.47 -13.07 10.64
N LEU A 216 2.29 -12.86 11.20
CA LEU A 216 2.10 -12.13 12.46
C LEU A 216 1.62 -13.13 13.51
N THR A 217 2.19 -13.09 14.72
CA THR A 217 1.78 -13.95 15.83
C THR A 217 1.69 -13.12 17.09
N VAL A 218 0.54 -13.18 17.76
CA VAL A 218 0.33 -12.47 19.02
C VAL A 218 0.99 -13.26 20.13
N VAL A 219 1.93 -12.64 20.83
CA VAL A 219 2.66 -13.24 21.95
C VAL A 219 1.83 -13.11 23.21
N GLU A 220 1.40 -11.89 23.51
CA GLU A 220 0.60 -11.55 24.68
C GLU A 220 -0.33 -10.40 24.32
N SER A 221 -1.53 -10.42 24.88
CA SER A 221 -2.44 -9.28 24.82
C SER A 221 -3.14 -9.14 26.15
N ARG A 222 -3.21 -7.91 26.64
CA ARG A 222 -4.00 -7.60 27.82
C ARG A 222 -4.81 -6.36 27.56
N ILE A 223 -6.13 -6.50 27.55
CA ILE A 223 -7.06 -5.42 27.24
C ILE A 223 -8.08 -5.33 28.37
N ALA A 224 -7.57 -5.16 29.59
CA ALA A 224 -8.37 -5.23 30.81
C ALA A 224 -9.65 -4.39 30.70
N GLY A 225 -10.79 -5.05 30.91
CA GLY A 225 -12.10 -4.42 30.98
C GLY A 225 -12.23 -3.46 32.18
N GLY A 226 -12.93 -2.35 31.95
CA GLY A 226 -13.22 -1.31 32.93
C GLY A 226 -13.06 0.08 32.31
N GLY A 227 -13.49 1.14 33.01
CA GLY A 227 -13.57 2.50 32.46
C GLY A 227 -12.23 3.11 32.02
N VAL A 228 -12.26 4.42 31.73
CA VAL A 228 -11.14 5.20 31.14
C VAL A 228 -9.77 5.00 31.84
N TYR A 229 -9.74 4.55 33.10
CA TYR A 229 -8.53 4.39 33.91
C TYR A 229 -8.24 2.96 34.43
N SER A 230 -8.96 1.93 33.96
CA SER A 230 -8.73 0.57 34.48
C SER A 230 -7.61 -0.15 33.71
N GLY A 231 -6.50 -0.41 34.41
CA GLY A 231 -5.45 -1.36 34.02
C GLY A 231 -4.61 -0.94 32.80
N GLY A 232 -3.37 -1.44 32.77
CA GLY A 232 -2.55 -1.37 31.57
C GLY A 232 -3.22 -2.15 30.43
N LYS A 233 -3.21 -1.57 29.23
CA LYS A 233 -3.71 -2.20 28.01
C LYS A 233 -2.56 -2.26 27.02
N TRP A 234 -2.21 -3.45 26.54
CA TRP A 234 -1.11 -3.63 25.60
C TRP A 234 -1.32 -4.84 24.68
N ILE A 235 -0.59 -4.82 23.56
CA ILE A 235 -0.48 -5.93 22.62
C ILE A 235 1.00 -6.11 22.29
N ASP A 236 1.48 -7.34 22.47
CA ASP A 236 2.81 -7.78 22.07
C ASP A 236 2.69 -8.82 20.96
N LEU A 237 3.42 -8.61 19.86
CA LEU A 237 3.42 -9.54 18.74
C LEU A 237 4.79 -9.67 18.09
N THR A 238 5.01 -10.80 17.44
CA THR A 238 6.16 -11.05 16.58
C THR A 238 5.75 -11.07 15.12
N GLY A 239 6.64 -10.60 14.25
CA GLY A 239 6.48 -10.68 12.81
C GLY A 239 7.65 -11.36 12.12
N GLN A 240 7.37 -12.14 11.08
CA GLN A 240 8.36 -12.75 10.18
C GLN A 240 7.98 -12.47 8.73
N LEU A 241 8.86 -11.80 8.00
CA LEU A 241 8.70 -11.54 6.58
C LEU A 241 9.47 -12.61 5.80
N ILE A 242 8.74 -13.40 5.02
CA ILE A 242 9.25 -14.54 4.28
C ILE A 242 9.14 -14.26 2.79
N GLU A 243 10.20 -14.54 2.05
CA GLU A 243 10.21 -14.47 0.59
C GLU A 243 10.96 -15.68 0.01
N ASN A 244 10.31 -16.41 -0.91
CA ASN A 244 10.86 -17.63 -1.51
C ASN A 244 11.35 -18.66 -0.47
N GLY A 245 10.63 -18.77 0.66
CA GLY A 245 10.97 -19.69 1.75
C GLY A 245 12.10 -19.21 2.68
N ASN A 246 12.67 -18.02 2.46
CA ASN A 246 13.71 -17.45 3.32
C ASN A 246 13.15 -16.33 4.18
N ASP A 247 13.57 -16.28 5.45
CA ASP A 247 13.30 -15.16 6.34
C ASP A 247 14.16 -13.97 5.91
N ILE A 248 13.52 -12.89 5.45
CA ILE A 248 14.17 -11.66 5.00
C ILE A 248 13.95 -10.48 5.96
N GLY A 249 13.22 -10.70 7.04
CA GLY A 249 13.01 -9.74 8.11
C GLY A 249 12.26 -10.35 9.28
N SER A 250 12.54 -9.87 10.49
CA SER A 250 11.81 -10.25 11.69
C SER A 250 11.71 -9.07 12.65
N PHE A 251 10.66 -9.07 13.47
CA PHE A 251 10.50 -8.04 14.49
C PHE A 251 9.71 -8.52 15.70
N GLU A 252 9.87 -7.79 16.79
CA GLU A 252 8.97 -7.74 17.94
C GLU A 252 8.34 -6.35 18.00
N ALA A 253 7.03 -6.29 18.21
CA ALA A 253 6.28 -5.06 18.34
C ALA A 253 5.51 -5.07 19.64
N SER A 254 5.56 -3.94 20.36
CA SER A 254 4.77 -3.71 21.57
C SER A 254 4.12 -2.34 21.49
N ARG A 255 2.85 -2.25 21.89
CA ARG A 255 2.19 -0.97 22.15
C ARG A 255 1.40 -1.05 23.44
N HIS A 256 1.48 0.00 24.25
CA HIS A 256 0.64 0.19 25.43
C HIS A 256 -0.23 1.45 25.33
N THR A 257 -1.40 1.42 25.94
CA THR A 257 -2.28 2.58 26.01
C THR A 257 -3.03 2.66 27.33
N ILE A 258 -3.29 3.89 27.75
CA ILE A 258 -4.26 4.22 28.79
C ILE A 258 -5.58 4.73 28.18
N LYS A 259 -5.64 4.91 26.85
CA LYS A 259 -6.79 5.45 26.14
C LYS A 259 -7.76 4.32 25.73
N GLY A 260 -9.02 4.68 25.51
CA GLY A 260 -10.07 3.77 25.06
C GLY A 260 -11.18 3.65 26.10
N TRP A 261 -12.40 4.04 25.72
CA TRP A 261 -13.59 3.95 26.58
C TRP A 261 -14.09 2.52 26.76
N SER A 262 -13.71 1.61 25.85
CA SER A 262 -14.00 0.18 25.90
C SER A 262 -12.75 -0.62 25.54
N GLY A 263 -12.68 -1.89 25.95
CA GLY A 263 -11.55 -2.73 25.57
C GLY A 263 -11.44 -2.93 24.05
N CYS A 264 -12.55 -3.07 23.32
CA CYS A 264 -12.50 -3.06 21.85
C CYS A 264 -11.95 -1.75 21.27
N GLY A 265 -12.34 -0.60 21.84
CA GLY A 265 -11.80 0.69 21.40
C GLY A 265 -10.30 0.79 21.64
N ALA A 266 -9.82 0.32 22.79
CA ALA A 266 -8.38 0.26 23.08
C ALA A 266 -7.64 -0.70 22.14
N ALA A 267 -8.17 -1.91 21.91
CA ALA A 267 -7.58 -2.89 20.99
C ALA A 267 -7.50 -2.35 19.57
N LYS A 268 -8.53 -1.63 19.12
CA LYS A 268 -8.56 -0.95 17.82
C LYS A 268 -7.43 0.10 17.72
N ASN A 269 -7.32 1.00 18.70
CA ASN A 269 -6.29 2.04 18.71
C ASN A 269 -4.86 1.45 18.74
N LEU A 270 -4.61 0.45 19.60
CA LEU A 270 -3.33 -0.24 19.64
C LEU A 270 -3.00 -0.92 18.31
N SER A 271 -4.00 -1.53 17.67
CA SER A 271 -3.82 -2.19 16.37
C SER A 271 -3.50 -1.20 15.25
N GLU A 272 -4.05 0.01 15.31
CA GLU A 272 -3.76 1.10 14.37
C GLU A 272 -2.30 1.54 14.50
N GLU A 273 -1.84 1.83 15.73
CA GLU A 273 -0.47 2.22 16.02
C GLU A 273 0.54 1.12 15.61
N ILE A 274 0.28 -0.14 15.97
CA ILE A 274 1.13 -1.27 15.56
C ILE A 274 1.13 -1.41 14.03
N GLY A 275 -0.02 -1.27 13.38
CA GLY A 275 -0.13 -1.33 11.92
C GLY A 275 0.74 -0.27 11.24
N GLU A 276 0.79 0.95 11.76
CA GLU A 276 1.69 2.00 11.28
C GLU A 276 3.17 1.66 11.45
N ASP A 277 3.55 1.12 12.61
CA ASP A 277 4.94 0.76 12.88
C ASP A 277 5.43 -0.35 11.95
N ILE A 278 4.60 -1.37 11.72
CA ILE A 278 4.89 -2.45 10.77
C ILE A 278 4.95 -1.89 9.35
N ALA A 279 4.05 -0.99 8.96
CA ALA A 279 4.07 -0.35 7.64
C ALA A 279 5.38 0.43 7.41
N LYS A 280 5.86 1.16 8.42
CA LYS A 280 7.17 1.86 8.36
C LYS A 280 8.33 0.86 8.23
N TRP A 281 8.30 -0.23 9.01
CA TRP A 281 9.32 -1.28 8.93
C TRP A 281 9.35 -1.99 7.57
N LEU A 282 8.19 -2.25 6.95
CA LEU A 282 8.09 -2.93 5.65
C LEU A 282 8.79 -2.20 4.50
N LYS A 283 8.97 -0.88 4.60
CA LYS A 283 9.72 -0.06 3.64
C LYS A 283 11.20 -0.42 3.61
N LYS A 284 11.77 -0.81 4.76
CA LYS A 284 13.17 -1.22 4.91
C LYS A 284 13.26 -2.31 5.97
N PRO A 285 12.83 -3.54 5.64
CA PRO A 285 12.79 -4.63 6.61
C PRO A 285 14.20 -4.96 7.08
N SER A 286 14.31 -5.33 8.34
CA SER A 286 15.54 -5.75 8.99
C SER A 286 15.26 -6.93 9.92
N MET A 287 16.30 -7.67 10.27
CA MET A 287 16.20 -8.79 11.22
C MET A 287 16.17 -8.27 12.66
N ASN A 288 15.34 -8.89 13.49
CA ASN A 288 15.23 -8.66 14.93
C ASN A 288 14.93 -7.20 15.29
N ALA A 289 14.13 -6.52 14.48
CA ALA A 289 13.74 -5.14 14.76
C ALA A 289 12.85 -5.07 16.00
N LYS A 290 12.94 -3.95 16.72
CA LYS A 290 12.04 -3.62 17.83
C LYS A 290 11.15 -2.45 17.39
N LEU A 291 9.83 -2.66 17.42
CA LEU A 291 8.85 -1.69 16.94
C LEU A 291 8.03 -1.15 18.11
N GLY A 292 7.72 0.14 18.04
CA GLY A 292 6.95 0.82 19.07
C GLY A 292 7.65 0.81 20.43
N ASP A 293 6.95 0.35 21.45
CA ASP A 293 7.41 0.36 22.84
C ASP A 293 8.36 -0.80 23.16
N ALA A 294 8.65 -1.66 22.18
CA ALA A 294 9.66 -2.71 22.31
C ALA A 294 11.10 -2.17 22.10
N SER A 295 11.24 -0.92 21.65
CA SER A 295 12.52 -0.28 21.28
C SER A 295 13.29 0.35 22.43
#